data_AF-A0A1H3YHW4-F1
#
_entry.id   AF-A0A1H3YHW4-F1
#
_cell.length_a   1.000
_cell.length_b   1.000
_cell.length_c   1.000
_cell.angle_alpha   90.00
_cell.angle_beta   90.00
_cell.angle_gamma   90.00
#
_symmetry.space_group_name_H-M   'P 1'
#
loop_
_entity.id
_entity.type
_entity.pdbx_description
1 polymer ?
#
loop_
_entity_poly.entity_id
_entity_poly.type
_entity_poly.pdbx_seq_one_letter_code
_entity_poly.pdbx_strand_id
1 'polypeptide(L)'
;MKIVVFGAGIIGKQAVSMYKSKVAYIVDNNKELQGKNVDGIQIKPVEVLLDDCDYKVLIASRNVEMMKKQLDKLGVTNYEYFVSDPRAYYSTNEIVFNPYDGNSRTEESEKERIRLAIDTINANVEELHDKVPLFDHVEIETINRCNGVCAFCPVNRNQDPREYAIMSELLFKKIIDELSELDYQGKLACFSNNEPFLDPNIIDRLKYAREKLPKARMHLFTNGTLLTLEKFLQVVDYLDELIIDNYNQELELISNNKIIAAYCENHPELINKVTIVLRKSNEVLSSRGGDAPNHEMDSTFEDVRCALPFKQLIIRPTGEVSLCCNDPLGRDTLGDLSTQSLKEVWYGKRFNEVREALYKGRGNWPHCKYCDTINIQ
;
A
#
# COMPACT_ATOMS: atom_id res chain seq x y z
N MET A 1 27.03 19.92 10.91
CA MET A 1 26.73 18.67 10.19
C MET A 1 25.72 18.96 9.09
N LYS A 2 26.13 18.77 7.84
CA LYS A 2 25.29 19.00 6.66
C LYS A 2 24.36 17.80 6.42
N ILE A 3 23.23 18.03 5.77
CA ILE A 3 22.31 16.96 5.36
C ILE A 3 22.48 16.73 3.87
N VAL A 4 22.61 15.46 3.48
CA VAL A 4 22.50 15.02 2.09
C VAL A 4 21.20 14.24 1.96
N VAL A 5 20.29 14.69 1.10
CA VAL A 5 19.02 13.99 0.89
C VAL A 5 19.22 12.91 -0.17
N PHE A 6 18.92 11.65 0.15
CA PHE A 6 18.96 10.56 -0.83
C PHE A 6 17.55 10.31 -1.39
N GLY A 7 17.35 10.71 -2.65
CA GLY A 7 16.11 10.65 -3.39
C GLY A 7 15.59 12.05 -3.72
N ALA A 8 15.36 12.33 -5.00
CA ALA A 8 14.86 13.61 -5.51
C ALA A 8 13.35 13.58 -5.84
N GLY A 9 12.65 12.49 -5.47
CA GLY A 9 11.21 12.34 -5.63
C GLY A 9 10.39 13.23 -4.68
N ILE A 10 9.07 12.98 -4.58
CA ILE A 10 8.15 13.78 -3.74
C ILE A 10 8.63 13.88 -2.29
N ILE A 11 9.02 12.74 -1.72
CA ILE A 11 9.54 12.64 -0.34
C ILE A 11 10.85 13.43 -0.19
N GLY A 12 11.72 13.36 -1.20
CA GLY A 12 12.94 14.18 -1.30
C GLY A 12 12.65 15.68 -1.28
N LYS A 13 11.68 16.13 -2.09
CA LYS A 13 11.25 17.53 -2.13
C LYS A 13 10.68 18.00 -0.79
N GLN A 14 9.89 17.16 -0.11
CA GLN A 14 9.40 17.44 1.23
C GLN A 14 10.57 17.57 2.23
N ALA A 15 11.56 16.68 2.17
CA ALA A 15 12.75 16.75 3.00
C ALA A 15 13.53 18.05 2.75
N VAL A 16 13.74 18.43 1.48
CA VAL A 16 14.40 19.69 1.13
C VAL A 16 13.63 20.90 1.66
N SER A 17 12.30 20.93 1.50
CA SER A 17 11.46 22.00 2.03
C SER A 17 11.50 22.09 3.57
N MET A 18 11.62 20.97 4.26
CA MET A 18 11.69 20.92 5.73
C MET A 18 13.06 21.37 6.27
N TYR A 19 14.16 20.90 5.65
CA TYR A 19 15.51 21.14 6.17
C TYR A 19 16.22 22.36 5.53
N LYS A 20 15.72 22.84 4.39
CA LYS A 20 16.16 24.05 3.65
C LYS A 20 17.68 24.24 3.66
N SER A 21 18.15 25.25 4.39
CA SER A 21 19.55 25.69 4.45
C SER A 21 20.53 24.66 5.02
N LYS A 22 20.04 23.58 5.63
CA LYS A 22 20.89 22.48 6.12
C LYS A 22 21.22 21.46 5.03
N VAL A 23 20.48 21.46 3.91
CA VAL A 23 20.72 20.52 2.81
C VAL A 23 21.89 21.02 1.96
N ALA A 24 22.94 20.20 1.85
CA ALA A 24 24.10 20.53 1.04
C ALA A 24 23.88 20.21 -0.44
N TYR A 25 23.35 19.02 -0.73
CA TYR A 25 22.96 18.56 -2.04
C TYR A 25 22.02 17.35 -1.90
N ILE A 26 21.38 16.99 -3.01
CA ILE A 26 20.58 15.77 -3.13
C ILE A 26 21.42 14.75 -3.87
N VAL A 27 21.29 13.47 -3.55
CA VAL A 27 21.82 12.37 -4.35
C VAL A 27 20.69 11.53 -4.91
N ASP A 28 20.81 11.10 -6.17
CA ASP A 28 19.81 10.24 -6.82
C ASP A 28 20.47 9.31 -7.85
N ASN A 29 19.96 8.07 -7.94
CA ASN A 29 20.43 7.08 -8.92
C ASN A 29 19.96 7.39 -10.34
N ASN A 30 18.90 8.19 -10.50
CA ASN A 30 18.40 8.60 -11.79
C ASN A 30 19.36 9.61 -12.45
N LYS A 31 20.08 9.15 -13.48
CA LYS A 31 21.05 9.94 -14.24
C LYS A 31 20.46 11.18 -14.91
N GLU A 32 19.17 11.16 -15.26
CA GLU A 32 18.50 12.31 -15.88
C GLU A 32 18.20 13.43 -14.88
N LEU A 33 18.18 13.11 -13.58
CA LEU A 33 18.00 14.10 -12.52
C LEU A 33 19.32 14.74 -12.10
N GLN A 34 20.44 14.02 -12.25
CA GLN A 34 21.76 14.50 -11.87
C GLN A 34 22.14 15.77 -12.64
N GLY A 35 22.67 16.76 -11.94
CA GLY A 35 22.98 18.10 -12.45
C GLY A 35 21.81 19.10 -12.42
N LYS A 36 20.56 18.65 -12.25
CA LYS A 36 19.40 19.52 -12.05
C LYS A 36 19.32 20.02 -10.60
N ASN A 37 18.43 20.99 -10.35
CA ASN A 37 18.22 21.57 -9.02
C ASN A 37 16.77 21.36 -8.53
N VAL A 38 16.60 21.21 -7.21
CA VAL A 38 15.32 21.28 -6.49
C VAL A 38 15.43 22.38 -5.46
N ASP A 39 14.59 23.41 -5.54
CA ASP A 39 14.61 24.58 -4.65
C ASP A 39 16.02 25.20 -4.50
N GLY A 40 16.78 25.23 -5.59
CA GLY A 40 18.16 25.75 -5.63
C GLY A 40 19.23 24.79 -5.12
N ILE A 41 18.88 23.58 -4.70
CA ILE A 41 19.80 22.53 -4.24
C ILE A 41 20.09 21.56 -5.39
N GLN A 42 21.37 21.32 -5.68
CA GLN A 42 21.80 20.47 -6.78
C GLN A 42 21.62 18.97 -6.50
N ILE A 43 21.22 18.22 -7.52
CA ILE A 43 21.17 16.76 -7.52
C ILE A 43 22.48 16.19 -8.08
N LYS A 44 23.07 15.22 -7.40
CA LYS A 44 24.36 14.60 -7.72
C LYS A 44 24.26 13.07 -7.81
N PRO A 45 25.20 12.39 -8.47
CA PRO A 45 25.33 10.94 -8.39
C PRO A 45 25.61 10.48 -6.96
N VAL A 46 25.13 9.29 -6.56
CA VAL A 46 25.28 8.78 -5.19
C VAL A 46 26.75 8.56 -4.82
N GLU A 47 27.59 8.30 -5.82
CA GLU A 47 29.03 8.07 -5.66
C GLU A 47 29.76 9.28 -5.05
N VAL A 48 29.23 10.51 -5.14
CA VAL A 48 29.86 11.68 -4.49
C VAL A 48 29.90 11.59 -2.97
N LEU A 49 29.12 10.67 -2.39
CA LEU A 49 29.19 10.37 -0.96
C LEU A 49 30.56 9.81 -0.54
N LEU A 50 31.33 9.23 -1.46
CA LEU A 50 32.67 8.73 -1.15
C LEU A 50 33.71 9.84 -0.92
N ASP A 51 33.44 11.04 -1.42
CA ASP A 51 34.40 12.16 -1.44
C ASP A 51 34.22 13.15 -0.27
N ASP A 52 33.12 13.04 0.48
CA ASP A 52 32.77 13.91 1.61
C ASP A 52 32.52 13.03 2.85
N CYS A 53 32.86 13.53 4.04
CA CYS A 53 32.75 12.76 5.29
C CYS A 53 32.06 13.52 6.43
N ASP A 54 31.67 14.78 6.23
CA ASP A 54 30.94 15.58 7.23
C ASP A 54 29.48 15.82 6.80
N TYR A 55 28.74 14.72 6.63
CA TYR A 55 27.31 14.75 6.38
C TYR A 55 26.57 13.66 7.16
N LYS A 56 25.26 13.86 7.28
CA LYS A 56 24.27 12.81 7.55
C LYS A 56 23.42 12.62 6.31
N VAL A 57 23.26 11.37 5.86
CA VAL A 57 22.35 11.05 4.75
C VAL A 57 20.93 10.90 5.26
N LEU A 58 19.99 11.56 4.62
CA LEU A 58 18.57 11.45 4.92
C LEU A 58 17.89 10.70 3.77
N ILE A 59 17.54 9.43 4.00
CA ILE A 59 16.89 8.58 3.00
C ILE A 59 15.44 9.05 2.84
N ALA A 60 15.14 9.64 1.69
CA ALA A 60 13.86 10.29 1.38
C ALA A 60 13.14 9.55 0.24
N SER A 61 12.85 8.27 0.48
CA SER A 61 12.20 7.36 -0.46
C SER A 61 11.37 6.30 0.26
N ARG A 62 10.42 5.70 -0.45
CA ARG A 62 9.71 4.49 0.03
C ARG A 62 10.52 3.21 -0.19
N ASN A 63 11.48 3.22 -1.12
CA ASN A 63 12.39 2.10 -1.37
C ASN A 63 13.57 2.10 -0.40
N VAL A 64 13.25 2.20 0.90
CA VAL A 64 14.23 2.41 1.98
C VAL A 64 15.26 1.29 2.03
N GLU A 65 14.83 0.03 1.92
CA GLU A 65 15.75 -1.11 1.98
C GLU A 65 16.76 -1.13 0.85
N MET A 66 16.35 -0.80 -0.37
CA MET A 66 17.24 -0.74 -1.53
C MET A 66 18.30 0.35 -1.34
N MET A 67 17.88 1.54 -0.92
CA MET A 67 18.80 2.66 -0.66
C MET A 67 19.74 2.35 0.51
N LYS A 68 19.23 1.72 1.57
CA LYS A 68 20.05 1.24 2.69
C LYS A 68 21.10 0.24 2.22
N LYS A 69 20.71 -0.82 1.49
CA LYS A 69 21.64 -1.80 0.90
C LYS A 69 22.73 -1.10 0.05
N GLN A 70 22.38 -0.04 -0.66
CA GLN A 70 23.34 0.74 -1.45
C GLN A 70 24.30 1.56 -0.58
N LEU A 71 23.81 2.26 0.44
CA LEU A 71 24.65 3.01 1.38
C LEU A 71 25.60 2.06 2.14
N ASP A 72 25.10 0.90 2.57
CA ASP A 72 25.90 -0.15 3.21
C ASP A 72 27.05 -0.61 2.30
N LYS A 73 26.79 -0.82 1.01
CA LYS A 73 27.82 -1.16 0.00
C LYS A 73 28.86 -0.05 -0.21
N LEU A 74 28.46 1.20 -0.06
CA LEU A 74 29.36 2.36 -0.14
C LEU A 74 30.09 2.65 1.19
N GLY A 75 29.81 1.88 2.25
CA GLY A 75 30.40 2.09 3.58
C GLY A 75 29.82 3.31 4.32
N VAL A 76 28.70 3.86 3.88
CA VAL A 76 28.05 5.02 4.50
C VAL A 76 27.16 4.55 5.64
N THR A 77 27.55 4.84 6.88
CA THR A 77 26.84 4.39 8.10
C THR A 77 26.06 5.50 8.79
N ASN A 78 26.37 6.78 8.54
CA ASN A 78 25.68 7.92 9.14
C ASN A 78 24.46 8.34 8.30
N TYR A 79 23.37 7.57 8.42
CA TYR A 79 22.12 7.86 7.75
C TYR A 79 20.90 7.74 8.67
N GLU A 80 19.83 8.46 8.33
CA GLU A 80 18.51 8.40 8.96
C GLU A 80 17.42 8.34 7.89
N TYR A 81 16.21 7.92 8.28
CA TYR A 81 15.06 7.85 7.39
C TYR A 81 14.25 9.14 7.52
N PHE A 82 13.90 9.77 6.39
CA PHE A 82 13.00 10.92 6.42
C PHE A 82 11.56 10.50 6.74
N VAL A 83 11.15 9.35 6.22
CA VAL A 83 9.84 8.78 6.50
C VAL A 83 9.91 8.01 7.81
N SER A 84 9.07 8.38 8.77
CA SER A 84 9.01 7.76 10.11
C SER A 84 8.57 6.30 10.05
N ASP A 85 7.67 5.94 9.13
CA ASP A 85 7.26 4.57 8.87
C ASP A 85 7.23 4.29 7.36
N PRO A 86 8.23 3.57 6.80
CA PRO A 86 8.28 3.26 5.37
C PRO A 86 7.14 2.33 4.91
N ARG A 87 6.40 1.73 5.86
CA ARG A 87 5.28 0.84 5.57
C ARG A 87 3.94 1.58 5.47
N ALA A 88 3.91 2.88 5.77
CA ALA A 88 2.71 3.71 5.68
C ALA A 88 2.24 3.89 4.24
N TYR A 89 0.91 3.86 4.04
CA TYR A 89 0.31 4.10 2.73
C TYR A 89 0.48 5.55 2.32
N TYR A 90 0.32 6.47 3.27
CA TYR A 90 0.51 7.91 3.05
C TYR A 90 1.67 8.43 3.90
N SER A 91 2.51 9.26 3.28
CA SER A 91 3.67 9.88 3.93
C SER A 91 3.41 11.39 3.98
N THR A 92 2.40 11.78 4.75
CA THR A 92 1.95 13.17 4.89
C THR A 92 1.59 13.45 6.35
N ASN A 93 1.91 14.67 6.80
CA ASN A 93 1.47 15.19 8.09
C ASN A 93 0.07 15.84 7.99
N GLU A 94 -0.51 15.89 6.80
CA GLU A 94 -1.84 16.46 6.58
C GLU A 94 -2.93 15.47 6.97
N ILE A 95 -3.90 15.91 7.78
CA ILE A 95 -5.09 15.13 8.11
C ILE A 95 -5.97 14.95 6.86
N VAL A 96 -6.08 15.99 6.03
CA VAL A 96 -6.84 15.97 4.78
C VAL A 96 -5.87 16.11 3.63
N PHE A 97 -5.70 15.03 2.87
CA PHE A 97 -4.76 14.95 1.75
C PHE A 97 -5.50 15.01 0.42
N ASN A 98 -5.12 15.96 -0.44
CA ASN A 98 -5.64 16.10 -1.79
C ASN A 98 -4.61 15.58 -2.82
N PRO A 99 -4.81 14.37 -3.41
CA PRO A 99 -3.87 13.82 -4.37
C PRO A 99 -3.84 14.57 -5.72
N TYR A 100 -4.84 15.43 -5.98
CA TYR A 100 -4.96 16.19 -7.23
C TYR A 100 -4.20 17.52 -7.20
N ASP A 101 -3.79 17.99 -6.03
CA ASP A 101 -3.02 19.21 -5.90
C ASP A 101 -1.55 18.97 -6.31
N GLY A 102 -1.04 19.78 -7.25
CA GLY A 102 0.39 19.81 -7.59
C GLY A 102 0.94 18.68 -8.46
N ASN A 103 0.10 17.84 -9.08
CA ASN A 103 0.53 16.68 -9.87
C ASN A 103 0.39 16.87 -11.39
N SER A 104 1.10 17.84 -11.99
CA SER A 104 1.41 17.75 -13.43
C SER A 104 2.77 17.09 -13.62
N ARG A 105 2.76 15.82 -14.05
CA ARG A 105 3.97 15.13 -14.54
C ARG A 105 4.01 15.24 -16.05
N THR A 106 5.20 15.48 -16.58
CA THR A 106 5.47 15.33 -18.01
C THR A 106 5.39 13.87 -18.43
N GLU A 107 5.02 13.57 -19.67
CA GLU A 107 5.00 12.20 -20.19
C GLU A 107 6.34 11.47 -20.02
N GLU A 108 7.45 12.18 -20.22
CA GLU A 108 8.80 11.63 -20.10
C GLU A 108 9.11 11.18 -18.67
N SER A 109 8.76 11.99 -17.67
CA SER A 109 8.95 11.63 -16.26
C SER A 109 8.05 10.48 -15.80
N GLU A 110 6.87 10.31 -16.41
CA GLU A 110 6.00 9.16 -16.11
C GLU A 110 6.54 7.88 -16.76
N LYS A 111 7.05 7.93 -17.99
CA LYS A 111 7.72 6.79 -18.65
C LYS A 111 8.91 6.29 -17.84
N GLU A 112 9.76 7.20 -17.37
CA GLU A 112 10.93 6.83 -16.56
C GLU A 112 10.51 6.26 -15.20
N ARG A 113 9.45 6.79 -14.57
CA ARG A 113 8.87 6.21 -13.35
C ARG A 113 8.40 4.78 -13.57
N ILE A 114 7.66 4.53 -14.66
CA ILE A 114 7.15 3.21 -15.02
C ILE A 114 8.32 2.25 -15.23
N ARG A 115 9.34 2.66 -15.99
CA ARG A 115 10.55 1.85 -16.22
C ARG A 115 11.24 1.47 -14.91
N LEU A 116 11.51 2.45 -14.03
CA LEU A 116 12.13 2.19 -12.74
C LEU A 116 11.30 1.26 -11.86
N ALA A 117 9.97 1.40 -11.89
CA ALA A 117 9.06 0.51 -11.17
C ALA A 117 9.14 -0.93 -11.71
N ILE A 118 9.16 -1.11 -13.02
CA ILE A 118 9.33 -2.42 -13.68
C ILE A 118 10.67 -3.06 -13.27
N ASP A 119 11.77 -2.31 -13.36
CA ASP A 119 13.10 -2.80 -12.98
C ASP A 119 13.13 -3.23 -11.50
N THR A 120 12.51 -2.43 -10.63
CA THR A 120 12.39 -2.73 -9.19
C THR A 120 11.55 -3.98 -8.93
N ILE A 121 10.40 -4.13 -9.61
CA ILE A 121 9.56 -5.32 -9.49
C ILE A 121 10.34 -6.56 -9.93
N ASN A 122 10.98 -6.50 -11.09
CA ASN A 122 11.67 -7.65 -11.66
C ASN A 122 12.83 -8.11 -10.78
N ALA A 123 13.61 -7.18 -10.22
CA ALA A 123 14.67 -7.47 -9.27
C ALA A 123 14.11 -8.07 -7.96
N ASN A 124 13.03 -7.50 -7.41
CA ASN A 124 12.40 -8.03 -6.20
C ASN A 124 11.86 -9.45 -6.41
N VAL A 125 11.24 -9.73 -7.56
CA VAL A 125 10.72 -11.06 -7.88
C VAL A 125 11.85 -12.08 -8.03
N GLU A 126 13.01 -11.70 -8.56
CA GLU A 126 14.18 -12.58 -8.61
C GLU A 126 14.61 -12.99 -7.19
N GLU A 127 14.75 -12.05 -6.26
CA GLU A 127 15.10 -12.35 -4.87
C GLU A 127 14.05 -13.24 -4.17
N LEU A 128 12.75 -13.01 -4.44
CA LEU A 128 11.64 -13.72 -3.80
C LEU A 128 11.40 -15.13 -4.37
N HIS A 129 11.77 -15.36 -5.62
CA HIS A 129 11.57 -16.65 -6.30
C HIS A 129 12.51 -17.72 -5.77
N ASP A 130 13.79 -17.39 -5.55
CA ASP A 130 14.79 -18.31 -4.99
C ASP A 130 14.40 -18.87 -3.63
N LYS A 131 13.80 -18.02 -2.79
CA LYS A 131 13.33 -18.41 -1.45
C LYS A 131 12.05 -17.66 -1.10
N VAL A 132 10.92 -18.33 -1.30
CA VAL A 132 9.61 -17.79 -0.96
C VAL A 132 9.51 -17.52 0.55
N PRO A 133 9.41 -16.25 0.99
CA PRO A 133 9.27 -15.92 2.40
C PRO A 133 7.86 -16.26 2.91
N LEU A 134 7.61 -16.04 4.20
CA LEU A 134 6.24 -15.91 4.68
C LEU A 134 5.63 -14.64 4.06
N PHE A 135 4.32 -14.64 3.80
CA PHE A 135 3.60 -13.42 3.41
C PHE A 135 3.85 -12.30 4.44
N ASP A 136 3.91 -11.07 3.98
CA ASP A 136 4.14 -9.87 4.80
C ASP A 136 2.95 -8.89 4.75
N HIS A 137 1.89 -9.24 4.02
CA HIS A 137 0.64 -8.48 3.96
C HIS A 137 -0.58 -9.42 3.96
N VAL A 138 -1.50 -9.24 4.91
CA VAL A 138 -2.76 -9.98 5.00
C VAL A 138 -3.93 -9.01 4.95
N GLU A 139 -4.83 -9.21 3.99
CA GLU A 139 -6.13 -8.53 3.92
C GLU A 139 -7.24 -9.54 4.26
N ILE A 140 -8.13 -9.18 5.18
CA ILE A 140 -9.28 -9.96 5.59
C ILE A 140 -10.54 -9.19 5.24
N GLU A 141 -11.23 -9.62 4.19
CA GLU A 141 -12.56 -9.13 3.86
C GLU A 141 -13.58 -9.78 4.81
N THR A 142 -13.99 -9.07 5.86
CA THR A 142 -14.90 -9.62 6.88
C THR A 142 -16.36 -9.66 6.43
N ILE A 143 -16.72 -8.85 5.44
CA ILE A 143 -18.01 -8.81 4.74
C ILE A 143 -17.75 -8.42 3.30
N ASN A 144 -18.37 -9.07 2.32
CA ASN A 144 -18.18 -8.74 0.90
C ASN A 144 -19.23 -7.75 0.39
N ARG A 145 -19.46 -6.66 1.12
CA ARG A 145 -20.39 -5.59 0.70
C ARG A 145 -19.81 -4.21 0.93
N CYS A 146 -20.16 -3.30 0.04
CA CYS A 146 -19.88 -1.89 0.14
C CYS A 146 -21.17 -1.10 -0.12
N ASN A 147 -21.29 0.06 0.51
CA ASN A 147 -22.40 0.99 0.28
C ASN A 147 -22.08 2.07 -0.76
N GLY A 148 -20.83 2.12 -1.25
CA GLY A 148 -20.38 3.07 -2.26
C GLY A 148 -20.88 2.75 -3.67
N VAL A 149 -20.88 3.76 -4.53
CA VAL A 149 -21.35 3.71 -5.94
C VAL A 149 -20.26 4.15 -6.92
N CYS A 150 -18.99 3.98 -6.53
CA CYS A 150 -17.83 4.46 -7.28
C CYS A 150 -17.79 3.88 -8.70
N ALA A 151 -17.60 4.75 -9.69
CA ALA A 151 -17.66 4.35 -11.11
C ALA A 151 -16.51 3.44 -11.54
N PHE A 152 -15.42 3.38 -10.77
CA PHE A 152 -14.27 2.51 -11.01
C PHE A 152 -14.31 1.18 -10.27
N CYS A 153 -15.25 0.99 -9.33
CA CYS A 153 -15.23 -0.17 -8.46
C CYS A 153 -16.08 -1.32 -9.05
N PRO A 154 -15.48 -2.49 -9.33
CA PRO A 154 -16.21 -3.64 -9.87
C PRO A 154 -17.23 -4.22 -8.89
N VAL A 155 -17.05 -4.00 -7.59
CA VAL A 155 -17.92 -4.51 -6.52
C VAL A 155 -18.64 -3.39 -5.77
N ASN A 156 -18.97 -2.30 -6.47
CA ASN A 156 -19.81 -1.27 -5.87
C ASN A 156 -21.23 -1.81 -5.59
N ARG A 157 -21.98 -1.10 -4.74
CA ARG A 157 -23.28 -1.53 -4.22
C ARG A 157 -24.29 -1.96 -5.30
N ASN A 158 -24.22 -1.38 -6.49
CA ASN A 158 -25.22 -1.58 -7.53
C ASN A 158 -24.92 -2.78 -8.45
N GLN A 159 -23.73 -3.37 -8.39
CA GLN A 159 -23.29 -4.37 -9.38
C GLN A 159 -22.37 -5.46 -8.83
N ASP A 160 -22.23 -5.60 -7.51
CA ASP A 160 -21.44 -6.69 -6.91
C ASP A 160 -22.08 -8.06 -7.26
N PRO A 161 -21.42 -8.90 -8.09
CA PRO A 161 -21.99 -10.16 -8.55
C PRO A 161 -21.79 -11.31 -7.56
N ARG A 162 -21.03 -11.08 -6.48
CA ARG A 162 -20.65 -12.12 -5.51
C ARG A 162 -21.83 -12.46 -4.61
N GLU A 163 -22.01 -13.73 -4.29
CA GLU A 163 -22.97 -14.14 -3.25
C GLU A 163 -22.64 -13.48 -1.92
N TYR A 164 -23.66 -13.00 -1.21
CA TYR A 164 -23.47 -12.29 0.05
C TYR A 164 -22.84 -13.20 1.11
N ALA A 165 -21.81 -12.71 1.79
CA ALA A 165 -21.18 -13.41 2.90
C ALA A 165 -20.65 -12.44 3.97
N ILE A 166 -20.76 -12.88 5.22
CA ILE A 166 -20.08 -12.32 6.39
C ILE A 166 -19.23 -13.44 7.00
N MET A 167 -18.00 -13.10 7.36
CA MET A 167 -17.08 -14.03 7.99
C MET A 167 -17.60 -14.49 9.35
N SER A 168 -17.60 -15.81 9.57
CA SER A 168 -17.96 -16.34 10.88
C SER A 168 -16.90 -15.97 11.93
N GLU A 169 -17.35 -15.82 13.18
CA GLU A 169 -16.44 -15.53 14.29
C GLU A 169 -15.39 -16.63 14.49
N LEU A 170 -15.78 -17.89 14.29
CA LEU A 170 -14.88 -19.05 14.38
C LEU A 170 -13.75 -18.96 13.34
N LEU A 171 -14.10 -18.64 12.08
CA LEU A 171 -13.12 -18.52 11.00
C LEU A 171 -12.18 -17.33 11.23
N PHE A 172 -12.71 -16.17 11.62
CA PHE A 172 -11.88 -14.99 11.92
C PHE A 172 -10.87 -15.28 13.03
N LYS A 173 -11.34 -15.89 14.14
CA LYS A 173 -10.46 -16.26 15.26
C LYS A 173 -9.40 -17.26 14.85
N LYS A 174 -9.77 -18.31 14.10
CA LYS A 174 -8.82 -19.27 13.53
C LYS A 174 -7.71 -18.57 12.75
N ILE A 175 -8.06 -17.66 11.84
CA ILE A 175 -7.09 -16.91 11.03
C ILE A 175 -6.14 -16.08 11.91
N ILE A 176 -6.69 -15.31 12.85
CA ILE A 176 -5.89 -14.45 13.74
C ILE A 176 -5.00 -15.28 14.68
N ASP A 177 -5.51 -16.40 15.21
CA ASP A 177 -4.75 -17.29 16.09
C ASP A 177 -3.60 -17.96 15.33
N GLU A 178 -3.83 -18.43 14.10
CA GLU A 178 -2.75 -18.95 13.26
C GLU A 178 -1.71 -17.87 12.92
N LEU A 179 -2.10 -16.62 12.67
CA LEU A 179 -1.14 -15.52 12.52
C LEU A 179 -0.33 -15.27 13.81
N SER A 180 -0.95 -15.45 14.98
CA SER A 180 -0.30 -15.29 16.27
C SER A 180 0.74 -16.39 16.51
N GLU A 181 0.42 -17.63 16.14
CA GLU A 181 1.35 -18.77 16.16
C GLU A 181 2.56 -18.58 15.25
N LEU A 182 2.41 -17.75 14.20
CA LEU A 182 3.50 -17.39 13.28
C LEU A 182 4.37 -16.22 13.79
N ASP A 183 4.09 -15.66 14.97
CA ASP A 183 4.65 -14.39 15.46
C ASP A 183 4.57 -13.30 14.39
N TYR A 184 3.42 -13.18 13.72
CA TYR A 184 3.26 -12.32 12.54
C TYR A 184 3.53 -10.84 12.85
N GLN A 185 4.42 -10.22 12.05
CA GLN A 185 4.84 -8.80 12.19
C GLN A 185 4.59 -8.00 10.90
N GLY A 186 3.93 -8.60 9.91
CA GLY A 186 3.59 -7.96 8.65
C GLY A 186 2.41 -6.99 8.79
N LYS A 187 1.89 -6.56 7.65
CA LYS A 187 0.69 -5.73 7.55
C LYS A 187 -0.56 -6.58 7.74
N LEU A 188 -1.51 -6.12 8.54
CA LEU A 188 -2.84 -6.72 8.66
C LEU A 188 -3.91 -5.66 8.38
N ALA A 189 -4.87 -6.02 7.55
CA ALA A 189 -6.02 -5.20 7.21
C ALA A 189 -7.33 -5.98 7.37
N CYS A 190 -8.32 -5.38 8.00
CA CYS A 190 -9.70 -5.90 8.04
C CYS A 190 -10.59 -5.21 7.00
N PHE A 191 -10.07 -5.13 5.77
CA PHE A 191 -10.78 -4.70 4.57
C PHE A 191 -10.18 -5.42 3.37
N SER A 192 -10.89 -5.42 2.25
CA SER A 192 -10.28 -5.58 0.92
C SER A 192 -11.17 -4.89 -0.12
N ASN A 193 -12.26 -5.55 -0.52
CA ASN A 193 -13.18 -5.07 -1.56
C ASN A 193 -14.57 -4.78 -0.97
N ASN A 194 -14.59 -4.05 0.14
CA ASN A 194 -15.78 -3.83 0.96
C ASN A 194 -15.75 -2.49 1.73
N GLU A 195 -16.85 -2.16 2.41
CA GLU A 195 -16.89 -1.15 3.47
C GLU A 195 -16.85 -1.87 4.84
N PRO A 196 -15.75 -1.78 5.61
CA PRO A 196 -15.59 -2.53 6.87
C PRO A 196 -16.69 -2.25 7.91
N PHE A 197 -17.21 -1.01 7.97
CA PHE A 197 -18.24 -0.64 8.95
C PHE A 197 -19.65 -1.14 8.61
N LEU A 198 -19.80 -1.94 7.54
CA LEU A 198 -20.99 -2.77 7.31
C LEU A 198 -20.94 -4.10 8.10
N ASP A 199 -19.77 -4.56 8.53
CA ASP A 199 -19.68 -5.71 9.44
C ASP A 199 -20.04 -5.25 10.86
N PRO A 200 -21.14 -5.78 11.45
CA PRO A 200 -21.55 -5.38 12.79
C PRO A 200 -20.52 -5.73 13.89
N ASN A 201 -19.57 -6.63 13.61
CA ASN A 201 -18.56 -7.08 14.56
C ASN A 201 -17.16 -6.48 14.31
N ILE A 202 -17.02 -5.52 13.38
CA ILE A 202 -15.70 -5.01 12.98
C ILE A 202 -14.86 -4.48 14.16
N ILE A 203 -15.51 -3.86 15.15
CA ILE A 203 -14.84 -3.30 16.33
C ILE A 203 -14.24 -4.41 17.20
N ASP A 204 -15.03 -5.45 17.50
CA ASP A 204 -14.57 -6.61 18.28
C ASP A 204 -13.49 -7.40 17.53
N ARG A 205 -13.60 -7.49 16.20
CA ARG A 205 -12.59 -8.12 15.34
C ARG A 205 -11.25 -7.40 15.40
N LEU A 206 -11.25 -6.07 15.26
CA LEU A 206 -10.03 -5.25 15.34
C LEU A 206 -9.39 -5.34 16.73
N LYS A 207 -10.22 -5.31 17.79
CA LYS A 207 -9.74 -5.51 19.16
C LYS A 207 -9.06 -6.88 19.33
N TYR A 208 -9.72 -7.96 18.92
CA TYR A 208 -9.17 -9.32 19.02
C TYR A 208 -7.85 -9.45 18.23
N ALA A 209 -7.82 -8.92 17.01
CA ALA A 209 -6.62 -8.91 16.19
C ALA A 209 -5.46 -8.17 16.87
N ARG A 210 -5.71 -6.98 17.43
CA ARG A 210 -4.66 -6.23 18.15
C ARG A 210 -4.15 -6.96 19.38
N GLU A 211 -5.04 -7.55 20.18
CA GLU A 211 -4.67 -8.33 21.37
C GLU A 211 -3.78 -9.53 21.02
N LYS A 212 -4.07 -10.22 19.91
CA LYS A 212 -3.34 -11.41 19.47
C LYS A 212 -2.09 -11.12 18.65
N LEU A 213 -2.04 -9.98 17.98
CA LEU A 213 -0.99 -9.59 17.04
C LEU A 213 -0.40 -8.22 17.41
N PRO A 214 0.18 -8.06 18.62
CA PRO A 214 0.65 -6.76 19.09
C PRO A 214 1.81 -6.19 18.25
N LYS A 215 2.52 -7.03 17.49
CA LYS A 215 3.63 -6.64 16.61
C LYS A 215 3.22 -6.40 15.15
N ALA A 216 2.03 -6.84 14.74
CA ALA A 216 1.56 -6.63 13.39
C ALA A 216 1.23 -5.14 13.18
N ARG A 217 1.51 -4.66 11.97
CA ARG A 217 1.13 -3.31 11.57
C ARG A 217 -0.31 -3.34 11.08
N MET A 218 -1.26 -2.92 11.91
CA MET A 218 -2.67 -2.94 11.55
C MET A 218 -3.08 -1.64 10.89
N HIS A 219 -3.78 -1.76 9.77
CA HIS A 219 -4.34 -0.60 9.08
C HIS A 219 -5.75 -0.88 8.56
N LEU A 220 -6.50 0.19 8.31
CA LEU A 220 -7.86 0.08 7.82
C LEU A 220 -8.12 1.15 6.76
N PHE A 221 -8.71 0.74 5.64
CA PHE A 221 -9.33 1.65 4.68
C PHE A 221 -10.85 1.62 4.86
N THR A 222 -11.47 2.79 4.85
CA THR A 222 -12.94 2.95 4.86
C THR A 222 -13.32 4.12 3.97
N ASN A 223 -14.53 4.12 3.43
CA ASN A 223 -15.06 5.29 2.73
C ASN A 223 -15.57 6.39 3.69
N GLY A 224 -15.61 6.11 5.00
CA GLY A 224 -15.99 7.05 6.06
C GLY A 224 -17.50 7.32 6.20
N THR A 225 -18.33 6.86 5.27
CA THR A 225 -19.78 7.14 5.28
C THR A 225 -20.51 6.54 6.47
N LEU A 226 -19.98 5.46 7.05
CA LEU A 226 -20.53 4.79 8.24
C LEU A 226 -19.67 4.98 9.49
N LEU A 227 -18.56 5.69 9.37
CA LEU A 227 -17.61 5.97 10.46
C LEU A 227 -18.06 7.22 11.22
N THR A 228 -18.89 7.05 12.23
CA THR A 228 -19.22 8.13 13.17
C THR A 228 -18.01 8.43 14.06
N LEU A 229 -17.98 9.60 14.70
CA LEU A 229 -16.93 9.93 15.68
C LEU A 229 -16.87 8.87 16.80
N GLU A 230 -18.02 8.38 17.25
CA GLU A 230 -18.09 7.30 18.25
C GLU A 230 -17.38 6.03 17.77
N LYS A 231 -17.67 5.55 16.55
CA LYS A 231 -17.01 4.38 15.99
C LYS A 231 -15.51 4.62 15.77
N PHE A 232 -15.15 5.82 15.32
CA PHE A 232 -13.75 6.22 15.14
C PHE A 232 -12.97 6.07 16.44
N LEU A 233 -13.48 6.62 17.55
CA LEU A 233 -12.85 6.53 18.87
C LEU A 233 -12.76 5.08 19.37
N GLN A 234 -13.69 4.21 18.98
CA GLN A 234 -13.66 2.80 19.36
C GLN A 234 -12.61 1.98 18.60
N VAL A 235 -12.12 2.43 17.44
CA VAL A 235 -11.19 1.64 16.61
C VAL A 235 -9.79 2.23 16.49
N VAL A 236 -9.65 3.55 16.59
CA VAL A 236 -8.41 4.24 16.23
C VAL A 236 -7.22 3.75 17.05
N ASP A 237 -7.41 3.40 18.31
CA ASP A 237 -6.35 2.92 19.19
C ASP A 237 -5.85 1.51 18.84
N TYR A 238 -6.63 0.71 18.13
CA TYR A 238 -6.23 -0.63 17.68
C TYR A 238 -5.46 -0.60 16.35
N LEU A 239 -5.41 0.54 15.67
CA LEU A 239 -4.78 0.72 14.37
C LEU A 239 -3.44 1.45 14.49
N ASP A 240 -2.50 1.12 13.62
CA ASP A 240 -1.30 1.92 13.38
C ASP A 240 -1.57 2.99 12.31
N GLU A 241 -2.49 2.73 11.38
CA GLU A 241 -2.89 3.66 10.32
C GLU A 241 -4.37 3.51 9.96
N LEU A 242 -5.10 4.62 9.87
CA LEU A 242 -6.47 4.68 9.39
C LEU A 242 -6.54 5.61 8.19
N ILE A 243 -6.97 5.05 7.06
CA ILE A 243 -7.14 5.77 5.81
C ILE A 243 -8.64 5.89 5.53
N ILE A 244 -9.09 7.11 5.32
CA ILE A 244 -10.47 7.41 4.98
C ILE A 244 -10.52 7.94 3.55
N ASP A 245 -10.91 7.09 2.60
CA ASP A 245 -11.11 7.50 1.21
C ASP A 245 -12.44 8.26 1.09
N ASN A 246 -12.36 9.59 1.11
CA ASN A 246 -13.51 10.48 0.97
C ASN A 246 -13.90 10.62 -0.51
N TYR A 247 -14.78 9.73 -0.97
CA TYR A 247 -15.33 9.78 -2.32
C TYR A 247 -16.39 10.88 -2.47
N ASN A 248 -16.02 11.96 -3.15
CA ASN A 248 -16.88 13.08 -3.50
C ASN A 248 -16.35 13.72 -4.80
N GLN A 249 -17.22 13.91 -5.80
CA GLN A 249 -16.79 14.36 -7.12
C GLN A 249 -16.23 15.80 -7.11
N GLU A 250 -16.74 16.61 -6.21
CA GLU A 250 -16.36 18.00 -5.94
C GLU A 250 -15.17 18.11 -4.97
N LEU A 251 -14.63 16.97 -4.51
CA LEU A 251 -13.54 16.88 -3.53
C LEU A 251 -13.88 17.52 -2.18
N GLU A 252 -15.16 17.58 -1.83
CA GLU A 252 -15.60 18.06 -0.52
C GLU A 252 -15.67 16.94 0.51
N LEU A 253 -15.31 17.25 1.75
CA LEU A 253 -15.49 16.31 2.86
C LEU A 253 -16.98 16.02 3.10
N ILE A 254 -17.33 14.74 3.20
CA ILE A 254 -18.66 14.32 3.66
C ILE A 254 -18.84 14.60 5.15
N SER A 255 -20.09 14.62 5.64
CA SER A 255 -20.43 15.06 7.00
C SER A 255 -19.63 14.37 8.10
N ASN A 256 -19.50 13.04 8.07
CA ASN A 256 -18.72 12.31 9.07
C ASN A 256 -17.24 12.68 9.01
N ASN A 257 -16.67 12.75 7.81
CA ASN A 257 -15.25 13.03 7.61
C ASN A 257 -14.90 14.47 8.02
N LYS A 258 -15.82 15.44 7.87
CA LYS A 258 -15.68 16.80 8.43
C LYS A 258 -15.54 16.77 9.95
N ILE A 259 -16.34 15.97 10.64
CA ILE A 259 -16.30 15.84 12.11
C ILE A 259 -14.99 15.18 12.54
N ILE A 260 -14.58 14.10 11.86
CA ILE A 260 -13.32 13.39 12.17
C ILE A 260 -12.10 14.28 11.90
N ALA A 261 -12.09 15.03 10.79
CA ALA A 261 -11.02 15.97 10.48
C ALA A 261 -10.87 17.01 11.60
N ALA A 262 -11.96 17.67 11.99
CA ALA A 262 -11.96 18.67 13.07
C ALA A 262 -11.53 18.07 14.42
N TYR A 263 -11.89 16.80 14.69
CA TYR A 263 -11.39 16.10 15.86
C TYR A 263 -9.87 15.92 15.78
N CYS A 264 -9.35 15.37 14.68
CA CYS A 264 -7.92 15.10 14.51
C CYS A 264 -7.05 16.37 14.54
N GLU A 265 -7.55 17.51 14.06
CA GLU A 265 -6.85 18.80 14.14
C GLU A 265 -6.51 19.21 15.57
N ASN A 266 -7.30 18.76 16.55
CA ASN A 266 -7.10 19.04 17.99
C ASN A 266 -6.34 17.92 18.72
N HIS A 267 -5.88 16.88 18.02
CA HIS A 267 -5.27 15.68 18.59
C HIS A 267 -3.96 15.34 17.83
N PRO A 268 -2.84 16.02 18.16
CA PRO A 268 -1.57 15.90 17.44
C PRO A 268 -1.01 14.48 17.35
N GLU A 269 -1.35 13.60 18.30
CA GLU A 269 -0.98 12.18 18.30
C GLU A 269 -1.60 11.38 17.14
N LEU A 270 -2.63 11.93 16.49
CA LEU A 270 -3.28 11.32 15.32
C LEU A 270 -2.65 11.74 13.99
N ILE A 271 -1.74 12.72 14.00
CA ILE A 271 -0.96 13.10 12.82
C ILE A 271 -0.09 11.90 12.39
N ASN A 272 -0.02 11.63 11.08
CA ASN A 272 0.60 10.44 10.47
C ASN A 272 -0.07 9.09 10.78
N LYS A 273 -1.10 9.07 11.64
CA LYS A 273 -1.91 7.89 11.94
C LYS A 273 -3.23 7.90 11.19
N VAL A 274 -3.86 9.08 11.06
CA VAL A 274 -5.12 9.24 10.33
C VAL A 274 -4.89 10.09 9.09
N THR A 275 -5.37 9.62 7.94
CA THR A 275 -5.36 10.39 6.69
C THR A 275 -6.70 10.27 5.99
N ILE A 276 -7.35 11.40 5.78
CA ILE A 276 -8.55 11.52 4.94
C ILE A 276 -8.09 11.91 3.55
N VAL A 277 -8.27 11.01 2.59
CA VAL A 277 -7.84 11.21 1.21
C VAL A 277 -9.03 11.67 0.39
N LEU A 278 -8.92 12.83 -0.26
CA LEU A 278 -9.97 13.30 -1.18
C LEU A 278 -9.91 12.49 -2.48
N ARG A 279 -11.04 11.94 -2.91
CA ARG A 279 -11.13 11.09 -4.11
C ARG A 279 -12.34 11.45 -4.94
N LYS A 280 -12.19 11.52 -6.26
CA LYS A 280 -13.32 11.71 -7.17
C LYS A 280 -14.07 10.39 -7.35
N SER A 281 -15.39 10.42 -7.21
CA SER A 281 -16.23 9.22 -7.37
C SER A 281 -16.17 8.62 -8.78
N ASN A 282 -15.87 9.45 -9.78
CA ASN A 282 -15.71 9.06 -11.18
C ASN A 282 -14.24 9.01 -11.64
N GLU A 283 -13.29 8.91 -10.71
CA GLU A 283 -11.88 8.71 -11.03
C GLU A 283 -11.66 7.44 -11.87
N VAL A 284 -10.63 7.43 -12.71
CA VAL A 284 -10.14 6.20 -13.36
C VAL A 284 -8.92 5.74 -12.57
N LEU A 285 -9.05 4.61 -11.88
CA LEU A 285 -8.01 4.00 -11.04
C LEU A 285 -7.39 2.79 -11.74
N SER A 286 -6.65 1.93 -11.02
CA SER A 286 -6.11 0.70 -11.59
C SER A 286 -7.18 -0.13 -12.31
N SER A 287 -6.77 -0.91 -13.30
CA SER A 287 -7.65 -1.80 -14.06
C SER A 287 -8.29 -2.92 -13.25
N ARG A 288 -7.80 -3.21 -12.03
CA ARG A 288 -8.25 -4.34 -11.19
C ARG A 288 -8.19 -5.67 -11.93
N GLY A 289 -7.10 -5.91 -12.67
CA GLY A 289 -6.96 -7.11 -13.50
C GLY A 289 -7.91 -7.12 -14.70
N GLY A 290 -8.37 -5.96 -15.14
CA GLY A 290 -9.33 -5.80 -16.24
C GLY A 290 -10.81 -5.78 -15.80
N ASP A 291 -11.11 -5.91 -14.51
CA ASP A 291 -12.49 -5.87 -14.00
C ASP A 291 -13.00 -4.44 -13.74
N ALA A 292 -12.15 -3.41 -13.71
CA ALA A 292 -12.57 -2.03 -13.48
C ALA A 292 -13.48 -1.51 -14.62
N PRO A 293 -14.75 -1.15 -14.35
CA PRO A 293 -15.74 -0.90 -15.40
C PRO A 293 -15.54 0.41 -16.18
N ASN A 294 -14.74 1.35 -15.66
CA ASN A 294 -14.46 2.63 -16.31
C ASN A 294 -12.98 2.79 -16.75
N HIS A 295 -12.24 1.68 -16.82
CA HIS A 295 -10.83 1.69 -17.20
C HIS A 295 -10.65 1.07 -18.60
N GLU A 296 -10.27 1.89 -19.57
CA GLU A 296 -9.91 1.42 -20.91
C GLU A 296 -8.50 0.83 -20.92
N MET A 297 -8.35 -0.38 -21.49
CA MET A 297 -7.08 -1.11 -21.50
C MET A 297 -6.19 -0.65 -22.66
N ASP A 298 -5.43 0.42 -22.45
CA ASP A 298 -4.56 1.00 -23.48
C ASP A 298 -3.13 0.44 -23.49
N SER A 299 -2.69 -0.21 -22.41
CA SER A 299 -1.36 -0.82 -22.31
C SER A 299 -1.38 -2.08 -21.45
N THR A 300 -0.65 -3.12 -21.88
CA THR A 300 -0.51 -4.37 -21.13
C THR A 300 0.93 -4.55 -20.65
N PHE A 301 1.10 -4.96 -19.40
CA PHE A 301 2.40 -5.23 -18.78
C PHE A 301 2.72 -6.73 -18.83
N GLU A 302 2.46 -7.38 -19.97
CA GLU A 302 2.48 -8.85 -20.08
C GLU A 302 3.83 -9.47 -19.73
N ASP A 303 4.93 -8.82 -20.15
CA ASP A 303 6.28 -9.31 -19.87
C ASP A 303 6.80 -8.92 -18.48
N VAL A 304 6.06 -8.07 -17.76
CA VAL A 304 6.46 -7.61 -16.42
C VAL A 304 6.08 -8.65 -15.38
N ARG A 305 7.01 -8.94 -14.46
CA ARG A 305 6.77 -9.87 -13.35
C ARG A 305 5.79 -9.30 -12.32
N CYS A 306 5.39 -10.11 -11.35
CA CYS A 306 4.55 -9.65 -10.24
C CYS A 306 5.06 -10.16 -8.89
N ALA A 307 5.31 -9.23 -7.95
CA ALA A 307 5.75 -9.56 -6.60
C ALA A 307 4.59 -9.91 -5.65
N LEU A 308 3.35 -9.56 -6.00
CA LEU A 308 2.19 -9.73 -5.10
C LEU A 308 1.96 -11.18 -4.63
N PRO A 309 2.06 -12.23 -5.47
CA PRO A 309 1.90 -13.62 -5.03
C PRO A 309 2.97 -14.12 -4.05
N PHE A 310 4.04 -13.35 -3.87
CA PHE A 310 5.13 -13.63 -2.93
C PHE A 310 5.02 -12.82 -1.63
N LYS A 311 4.07 -11.88 -1.56
CA LYS A 311 3.95 -10.92 -0.45
C LYS A 311 2.61 -10.97 0.27
N GLN A 312 1.50 -11.09 -0.47
CA GLN A 312 0.18 -10.87 0.11
C GLN A 312 -0.73 -12.09 0.14
N LEU A 313 -1.59 -12.14 1.16
CA LEU A 313 -2.66 -13.13 1.33
C LEU A 313 -3.99 -12.40 1.50
N ILE A 314 -4.92 -12.61 0.56
CA ILE A 314 -6.21 -11.90 0.52
C ILE A 314 -7.34 -12.88 0.80
N ILE A 315 -7.99 -12.73 1.95
CA ILE A 315 -8.95 -13.69 2.49
C ILE A 315 -10.36 -13.15 2.32
N ARG A 316 -11.22 -13.92 1.66
CA ARG A 316 -12.66 -13.62 1.48
C ARG A 316 -13.48 -14.05 2.70
N PRO A 317 -14.72 -13.55 2.88
CA PRO A 317 -15.50 -13.81 4.10
C PRO A 317 -15.77 -15.29 4.38
N THR A 318 -15.83 -16.12 3.35
CA THR A 318 -16.09 -17.56 3.43
C THR A 318 -14.83 -18.41 3.65
N GLY A 319 -13.64 -17.79 3.68
CA GLY A 319 -12.36 -18.44 3.98
C GLY A 319 -11.50 -18.69 2.74
N GLU A 320 -12.06 -18.61 1.55
CA GLU A 320 -11.29 -18.75 0.33
C GLU A 320 -10.33 -17.58 0.11
N VAL A 321 -9.18 -17.88 -0.46
CA VAL A 321 -8.10 -16.92 -0.71
C VAL A 321 -8.12 -16.48 -2.18
N SER A 322 -8.25 -15.18 -2.43
CA SER A 322 -8.15 -14.59 -3.77
C SER A 322 -6.71 -14.54 -4.27
N LEU A 323 -6.53 -14.46 -5.58
CA LEU A 323 -5.21 -14.35 -6.22
C LEU A 323 -4.36 -13.20 -5.69
N CYS A 324 -4.97 -12.02 -5.61
CA CYS A 324 -4.32 -10.81 -5.15
C CYS A 324 -5.37 -9.76 -4.83
N CYS A 325 -4.93 -8.62 -4.29
CA CYS A 325 -5.81 -7.49 -4.03
C CYS A 325 -6.48 -6.98 -5.30
N ASN A 326 -5.97 -7.29 -6.51
CA ASN A 326 -6.56 -6.98 -7.82
C ASN A 326 -7.46 -8.09 -8.41
N ASP A 327 -7.83 -9.10 -7.63
CA ASP A 327 -8.87 -10.08 -7.97
C ASP A 327 -10.12 -9.84 -7.09
N PRO A 328 -10.85 -8.72 -7.32
CA PRO A 328 -11.95 -8.30 -6.44
C PRO A 328 -13.14 -9.26 -6.45
N LEU A 329 -13.29 -10.01 -7.55
CA LEU A 329 -14.35 -10.99 -7.74
C LEU A 329 -13.94 -12.40 -7.24
N GLY A 330 -12.66 -12.60 -6.92
CA GLY A 330 -12.13 -13.89 -6.51
C GLY A 330 -12.26 -14.95 -7.59
N ARG A 331 -12.01 -14.58 -8.85
CA ARG A 331 -12.06 -15.47 -10.02
C ARG A 331 -10.99 -16.55 -9.94
N ASP A 332 -9.87 -16.25 -9.28
CA ASP A 332 -8.74 -17.15 -9.10
C ASP A 332 -8.56 -17.49 -7.62
N THR A 333 -9.25 -18.55 -7.18
CA THR A 333 -9.13 -19.04 -5.80
C THR A 333 -7.84 -19.83 -5.61
N LEU A 334 -7.05 -19.47 -4.59
CA LEU A 334 -5.73 -20.07 -4.30
C LEU A 334 -5.75 -21.10 -3.17
N GLY A 335 -6.80 -21.13 -2.35
CA GLY A 335 -6.97 -22.07 -1.25
C GLY A 335 -8.18 -21.71 -0.40
N ASP A 336 -8.44 -22.49 0.65
CA ASP A 336 -9.59 -22.31 1.54
C ASP A 336 -9.22 -22.51 3.01
N LEU A 337 -9.25 -21.41 3.78
CA LEU A 337 -8.91 -21.37 5.20
C LEU A 337 -10.00 -21.93 6.12
N SER A 338 -11.16 -22.31 5.60
CA SER A 338 -12.16 -23.07 6.35
C SER A 338 -11.72 -24.54 6.55
N THR A 339 -10.85 -25.05 5.69
CA THR A 339 -10.37 -26.45 5.71
C THR A 339 -8.85 -26.58 5.79
N GLN A 340 -8.10 -25.53 5.48
CA GLN A 340 -6.64 -25.51 5.46
C GLN A 340 -6.07 -24.45 6.41
N SER A 341 -4.82 -24.61 6.83
CA SER A 341 -4.06 -23.57 7.53
C SER A 341 -3.48 -22.52 6.57
N LEU A 342 -3.10 -21.36 7.11
CA LEU A 342 -2.43 -20.28 6.38
C LEU A 342 -1.19 -20.80 5.65
N LYS A 343 -0.38 -21.64 6.30
CA LYS A 343 0.84 -22.22 5.71
C LYS A 343 0.54 -23.21 4.58
N GLU A 344 -0.47 -24.06 4.74
CA GLU A 344 -0.87 -25.02 3.71
C GLU A 344 -1.37 -24.33 2.45
N VAL A 345 -2.14 -23.25 2.60
CA VAL A 345 -2.55 -22.42 1.45
C VAL A 345 -1.32 -21.71 0.86
N TRP A 346 -0.56 -20.98 1.66
CA TRP A 346 0.54 -20.13 1.19
C TRP A 346 1.66 -20.88 0.46
N TYR A 347 2.06 -22.06 0.97
CA TYR A 347 3.08 -22.91 0.36
C TYR A 347 2.48 -24.01 -0.54
N GLY A 348 1.15 -23.99 -0.71
CA GLY A 348 0.41 -24.97 -1.48
C GLY A 348 0.64 -24.88 -2.98
N LYS A 349 0.18 -25.94 -3.67
CA LYS A 349 0.34 -26.11 -5.12
C LYS A 349 -0.13 -24.89 -5.93
N ARG A 350 -1.31 -24.36 -5.60
CA ARG A 350 -1.95 -23.30 -6.41
C ARG A 350 -1.20 -21.97 -6.33
N PHE A 351 -0.71 -21.59 -5.15
CA PHE A 351 0.18 -20.44 -5.00
C PHE A 351 1.49 -20.61 -5.78
N ASN A 352 2.09 -21.80 -5.75
CA ASN A 352 3.33 -22.06 -6.49
C ASN A 352 3.12 -22.01 -8.02
N GLU A 353 2.00 -22.53 -8.54
CA GLU A 353 1.64 -22.39 -9.96
C GLU A 353 1.57 -20.92 -10.39
N VAL A 354 0.91 -20.08 -9.59
CA VAL A 354 0.79 -18.64 -9.83
C VAL A 354 2.16 -17.95 -9.77
N ARG A 355 2.98 -18.27 -8.76
CA ARG A 355 4.34 -17.71 -8.62
C ARG A 355 5.21 -18.04 -9.82
N GLU A 356 5.19 -19.28 -10.29
CA GLU A 356 5.94 -19.71 -11.48
C GLU A 356 5.45 -19.02 -12.76
N ALA A 357 4.14 -18.85 -12.91
CA ALA A 357 3.57 -18.13 -14.05
C ALA A 357 4.00 -16.65 -14.02
N LEU A 358 3.82 -15.98 -12.89
CA LEU A 358 4.07 -14.55 -12.76
C LEU A 358 5.56 -14.18 -12.61
N TYR A 359 6.43 -15.15 -12.30
CA TYR A 359 7.89 -15.02 -12.47
C TYR A 359 8.30 -14.90 -13.94
N LYS A 360 7.54 -15.52 -14.86
CA LYS A 360 7.76 -15.44 -16.31
C LYS A 360 7.10 -14.22 -16.96
N GLY A 361 6.29 -13.48 -16.21
CA GLY A 361 5.54 -12.31 -16.68
C GLY A 361 4.03 -12.47 -16.54
N ARG A 362 3.32 -11.36 -16.35
CA ARG A 362 1.85 -11.31 -16.16
C ARG A 362 1.03 -11.92 -17.28
N GLY A 363 1.54 -11.95 -18.51
CA GLY A 363 0.89 -12.57 -19.66
C GLY A 363 0.70 -14.08 -19.51
N ASN A 364 1.40 -14.72 -18.57
CA ASN A 364 1.29 -16.16 -18.29
C ASN A 364 0.13 -16.53 -17.36
N TRP A 365 -0.69 -15.57 -16.92
CA TRP A 365 -1.88 -15.84 -16.14
C TRP A 365 -3.09 -15.03 -16.65
N PRO A 366 -4.24 -15.66 -16.95
CA PRO A 366 -5.36 -15.01 -17.64
C PRO A 366 -5.81 -13.68 -17.02
N HIS A 367 -6.03 -13.65 -15.70
CA HIS A 367 -6.48 -12.43 -15.00
C HIS A 367 -5.38 -11.36 -14.88
N CYS A 368 -4.11 -11.77 -14.84
CA CYS A 368 -3.00 -10.83 -14.64
C CYS A 368 -2.58 -10.10 -15.92
N LYS A 369 -2.90 -10.67 -17.09
CA LYS A 369 -2.60 -10.08 -18.41
C LYS A 369 -3.10 -8.62 -18.52
N TYR A 370 -4.23 -8.33 -17.88
CA TYR A 370 -4.90 -7.04 -17.92
C TYR A 370 -4.59 -6.17 -16.70
N CYS A 371 -3.67 -6.57 -15.83
CA CYS A 371 -3.34 -5.82 -14.62
C CYS A 371 -2.28 -4.74 -14.90
N ASP A 372 -2.63 -3.49 -14.60
CA ASP A 372 -1.80 -2.30 -14.74
C ASP A 372 -1.01 -1.90 -13.48
N THR A 373 -1.16 -2.66 -12.41
CA THR A 373 -0.57 -2.32 -11.11
C THR A 373 0.93 -2.64 -11.09
N ILE A 374 1.75 -1.59 -11.22
CA ILE A 374 3.22 -1.65 -11.16
C ILE A 374 3.81 -1.03 -9.88
N ASN A 375 2.98 -0.64 -8.91
CA ASN A 375 3.46 -0.17 -7.61
C ASN A 375 3.60 -1.35 -6.64
N ILE A 376 4.68 -1.35 -5.86
CA ILE A 376 4.92 -2.28 -4.75
C ILE A 376 4.73 -1.47 -3.47
N GLN A 377 3.50 -1.38 -2.94
CA GLN A 377 3.24 -0.79 -1.61
C GLN A 377 2.83 -1.85 -0.62
#